data_AF-A0A4U7J9J0-F1
#
_entry.id   AF-A0A4U7J9J0-F1
#
_cell.length_a   1.000
_cell.length_b   1.000
_cell.length_c   1.000
_cell.angle_alpha   90.00
_cell.angle_beta   90.00
_cell.angle_gamma   90.00
#
_symmetry.space_group_name_H-M   'P 1'
#
loop_
_entity.id
_entity.type
_entity.pdbx_description
1 polymer ?
#
loop_
_entity_poly.entity_id
_entity_poly.type
_entity_poly.pdbx_seq_one_letter_code
_entity_poly.pdbx_strand_id
1 'polypeptide(L)'
;MQFETNYTGSDDVLLECSYLLISILLKQYKENVIDLDCFKSNSINKIQYILNNFHKIQDESHKEKIKKLINECIEINNSNNAKTAQK
;
A
#
# COMPACT_ATOMS: atom_id res chain seq x y z
N MET A 1 -7.92 -17.33 -10.54
CA MET A 1 -6.53 -17.23 -10.04
C MET A 1 -6.62 -17.32 -8.53
N GLN A 2 -6.32 -18.49 -7.96
CA GLN A 2 -6.31 -18.72 -6.52
C GLN A 2 -4.89 -18.46 -6.02
N PHE A 3 -4.73 -17.55 -5.06
CA PHE A 3 -3.46 -17.37 -4.36
C PHE A 3 -3.46 -18.36 -3.18
N GLU A 4 -2.75 -19.46 -3.32
CA GLU A 4 -2.40 -20.32 -2.18
C GLU A 4 -1.41 -19.56 -1.32
N THR A 5 -1.83 -19.23 -0.10
CA THR A 5 -1.01 -18.48 0.85
C THR A 5 -0.65 -19.40 2.01
N ASN A 6 0.63 -19.78 2.09
CA ASN A 6 1.18 -20.59 3.18
C ASN A 6 1.55 -19.70 4.38
N TYR A 7 0.58 -18.98 4.94
CA TYR A 7 0.79 -18.15 6.13
C TYR A 7 0.51 -18.96 7.39
N THR A 8 1.53 -19.10 8.26
CA THR A 8 1.43 -19.91 9.48
C THR A 8 1.38 -19.07 10.76
N GLY A 9 1.54 -17.74 10.67
CA GLY A 9 1.41 -16.79 11.78
C GLY A 9 0.44 -15.62 11.50
N SER A 10 -0.17 -15.08 12.55
CA SER A 10 -1.08 -13.92 12.48
C SER A 10 -0.43 -12.68 11.86
N ASP A 11 0.88 -12.52 12.06
CA ASP A 11 1.67 -11.41 11.53
C ASP A 11 1.77 -11.44 10.01
N ASP A 12 1.86 -12.63 9.41
CA ASP A 12 2.01 -12.78 7.97
C ASP A 12 0.68 -12.47 7.26
N VAL A 13 -0.43 -12.92 7.87
CA VAL A 13 -1.78 -12.56 7.41
C VAL A 13 -1.99 -11.05 7.49
N LEU A 14 -1.56 -10.41 8.58
CA LEU A 14 -1.68 -8.96 8.75
C LEU A 14 -0.82 -8.19 7.74
N LEU A 15 0.36 -8.71 7.39
CA LEU A 15 1.22 -8.15 6.35
C LEU A 15 0.54 -8.18 4.98
N GLU A 16 -0.02 -9.35 4.60
CA GLU A 16 -0.74 -9.51 3.34
C GLU A 16 -2.00 -8.65 3.29
N CYS A 17 -2.78 -8.61 4.38
CA CYS A 17 -3.94 -7.73 4.49
C CYS A 17 -3.54 -6.26 4.35
N SER A 18 -2.41 -5.85 4.93
CA SER A 18 -1.90 -4.48 4.79
C SER A 18 -1.53 -4.16 3.35
N TYR A 19 -0.86 -5.09 2.65
CA TYR A 19 -0.53 -4.96 1.23
C TYR A 19 -1.78 -4.82 0.35
N LEU A 20 -2.75 -5.71 0.52
CA LEU A 20 -4.02 -5.67 -0.22
C LEU A 20 -4.76 -4.37 0.01
N LEU A 21 -4.84 -3.90 1.25
CA LEU A 21 -5.57 -2.70 1.60
C LEU A 21 -4.92 -1.44 1.01
N ILE A 22 -3.58 -1.34 1.00
CA ILE A 22 -2.90 -0.24 0.30
C ILE A 22 -3.16 -0.31 -1.20
N SER A 23 -3.13 -1.50 -1.80
CA SER A 23 -3.42 -1.67 -3.23
C SER A 23 -4.82 -1.16 -3.60
N ILE A 24 -5.81 -1.43 -2.75
CA ILE A 24 -7.19 -0.93 -2.92
C ILE A 24 -7.25 0.59 -2.76
N LEU A 25 -6.62 1.14 -1.71
CA LEU A 25 -6.59 2.59 -1.48
C LEU A 25 -5.94 3.34 -2.64
N LEU A 26 -4.82 2.83 -3.16
CA LEU A 26 -4.12 3.42 -4.30
C LEU A 26 -5.00 3.41 -5.55
N LYS A 27 -5.71 2.31 -5.81
CA LYS A 27 -6.66 2.21 -6.91
C LYS A 27 -7.78 3.24 -6.77
N GLN A 28 -8.41 3.32 -5.59
CA GLN A 28 -9.47 4.28 -5.32
C GLN A 28 -9.00 5.74 -5.48
N TYR A 29 -7.79 6.05 -5.04
CA TYR A 29 -7.20 7.38 -5.23
C TYR A 29 -6.96 7.69 -6.72
N LYS A 30 -6.38 6.77 -7.49
CA LYS A 30 -6.16 6.93 -8.94
C LYS A 30 -7.46 7.09 -9.72
N GLU A 31 -8.52 6.42 -9.27
CA GLU A 31 -9.87 6.52 -9.83
C GLU A 31 -10.64 7.76 -9.33
N ASN A 32 -10.01 8.61 -8.49
CA ASN A 32 -10.59 9.80 -7.85
C ASN A 32 -11.85 9.50 -7.00
N VAL A 33 -11.96 8.27 -6.49
CA VAL A 33 -13.03 7.85 -5.55
C VAL A 33 -12.77 8.40 -4.16
N ILE A 34 -11.51 8.54 -3.78
CA ILE A 34 -11.06 9.18 -2.53
C ILE A 34 -10.09 10.31 -2.84
N ASP A 35 -10.08 11.34 -2.00
CA ASP A 35 -9.12 12.43 -2.10
C ASP A 35 -7.77 12.10 -1.43
N LEU A 36 -6.83 13.04 -1.54
CA LEU A 36 -5.49 12.88 -1.02
C LEU A 36 -5.46 12.75 0.51
N ASP A 37 -6.31 13.50 1.22
CA ASP A 37 -6.32 13.50 2.69
C ASP A 37 -6.90 12.19 3.23
N CYS A 38 -7.94 11.66 2.58
CA CYS A 38 -8.48 10.33 2.84
C CYS A 38 -7.43 9.25 2.56
N PHE A 39 -6.72 9.32 1.43
CA PHE A 39 -5.65 8.38 1.10
C PHE A 39 -4.52 8.41 2.14
N LYS A 40 -4.03 9.60 2.52
CA LYS A 40 -2.97 9.77 3.53
C LYS A 40 -3.35 9.19 4.88
N SER A 41 -4.53 9.56 5.37
CA SER A 41 -5.06 9.13 6.68
C SER A 41 -5.22 7.62 6.77
N ASN A 42 -5.54 6.96 5.65
CA ASN A 42 -5.75 5.52 5.60
C ASN A 42 -4.51 4.71 5.23
N SER A 43 -3.51 5.27 4.54
CA SER A 43 -2.35 4.53 4.06
C SER A 43 -1.15 4.55 5.00
N ILE A 44 -0.92 5.64 5.75
CA ILE A 44 0.37 5.89 6.44
C ILE A 44 0.79 4.78 7.41
N ASN A 45 -0.11 4.37 8.31
CA ASN A 45 0.18 3.33 9.31
C ASN A 45 0.40 1.96 8.66
N LYS A 46 -0.27 1.70 7.53
CA LYS A 46 -0.14 0.42 6.79
C LYS A 46 1.19 0.38 6.06
N ILE A 47 1.60 1.50 5.44
CA ILE A 47 2.91 1.62 4.80
C ILE A 47 4.01 1.36 5.84
N GLN A 48 3.93 2.00 7.00
CA GLN A 48 4.88 1.79 8.09
C GLN A 48 4.90 0.34 8.58
N TYR A 49 3.73 -0.27 8.75
CA TYR A 49 3.64 -1.68 9.14
C TYR A 49 4.33 -2.61 8.14
N ILE A 50 4.09 -2.42 6.84
CA ILE A 50 4.73 -3.24 5.80
C ILE A 50 6.24 -3.01 5.79
N LEU A 51 6.71 -1.76 5.86
CA LEU A 51 8.14 -1.45 5.91
C LEU A 51 8.84 -2.13 7.10
N ASN A 52 8.23 -2.09 8.29
CA ASN A 52 8.77 -2.72 9.50
C ASN A 52 8.85 -4.25 9.38
N ASN A 53 7.94 -4.86 8.61
CA ASN A 53 7.85 -6.31 8.42
C ASN A 53 8.42 -6.77 7.07
N PHE A 54 9.00 -5.89 6.26
CA PHE A 54 9.43 -6.18 4.89
C PHE A 54 10.48 -7.28 4.82
N HIS A 55 11.33 -7.40 5.85
CA HIS A 55 12.35 -8.43 5.98
C HIS A 55 11.78 -9.86 6.14
N LYS A 56 10.50 -10.01 6.50
CA LYS A 56 9.82 -11.30 6.64
C LYS A 56 9.41 -11.90 5.30
N ILE A 57 9.38 -11.11 4.23
CA ILE A 57 8.98 -11.57 2.89
C ILE A 57 10.14 -12.33 2.25
N GLN A 58 9.96 -13.64 2.06
CA GLN A 58 10.98 -14.51 1.46
C GLN A 58 10.93 -14.54 -0.07
N ASP A 59 9.73 -14.38 -0.65
CA ASP A 59 9.57 -14.37 -2.11
C ASP A 59 10.03 -13.03 -2.69
N GLU A 60 11.16 -13.04 -3.41
CA GLU A 60 11.76 -11.83 -3.97
C GLU A 60 10.88 -11.16 -5.06
N SER A 61 10.09 -11.92 -5.80
CA SER A 61 9.14 -11.37 -6.79
C SER A 61 8.02 -10.60 -6.11
N HIS A 62 7.47 -11.17 -5.04
CA HIS A 62 6.47 -10.55 -4.19
C HIS A 62 7.04 -9.28 -3.53
N LYS A 63 8.25 -9.37 -2.99
CA LYS A 63 8.97 -8.27 -2.34
C LYS A 63 9.17 -7.07 -3.29
N GLU A 64 9.54 -7.31 -4.54
CA GLU A 64 9.64 -6.26 -5.56
C GLU A 64 8.28 -5.62 -5.88
N LYS A 65 7.18 -6.39 -5.93
CA LYS A 65 5.83 -5.83 -6.11
C LYS A 65 5.44 -4.92 -4.95
N ILE A 66 5.66 -5.36 -3.71
CA ILE A 66 5.39 -4.55 -2.52
C ILE A 66 6.22 -3.26 -2.53
N LYS A 67 7.51 -3.36 -2.87
CA LYS A 67 8.41 -2.21 -2.93
C LYS A 67 7.94 -1.16 -3.92
N LYS A 68 7.54 -1.57 -5.14
CA LYS A 68 6.97 -0.66 -6.15
C LYS A 68 5.70 0.02 -5.65
N LEU A 69 4.80 -0.75 -5.04
CA LEU A 69 3.56 -0.21 -4.46
C LEU A 69 3.84 0.83 -3.38
N ILE A 70 4.73 0.51 -2.43
CA ILE A 70 5.06 1.40 -1.32
C ILE A 70 5.71 2.69 -1.80
N ASN A 71 6.66 2.60 -2.74
CA ASN A 71 7.33 3.78 -3.30
C ASN A 71 6.31 4.74 -3.92
N GLU A 72 5.39 4.22 -4.73
CA GLU A 72 4.33 5.04 -5.32
C GLU A 72 3.43 5.67 -4.25
N CYS A 73 3.07 4.93 -3.19
CA CYS A 73 2.27 5.48 -2.11
C CYS A 73 3.01 6.55 -1.30
N ILE A 74 4.32 6.41 -1.10
CA ILE A 74 5.16 7.40 -0.42
C ILE A 74 5.25 8.68 -1.25
N GLU A 75 5.44 8.58 -2.56
CA GLU A 75 5.45 9.73 -3.47
C GLU A 75 4.13 10.51 -3.42
N ILE A 76 3.00 9.81 -3.41
CA ILE A 76 1.68 10.43 -3.24
C ILE A 76 1.55 11.08 -1.86
N ASN A 77 1.96 10.38 -0.79
CA ASN A 77 1.88 10.92 0.58
C ASN A 77 2.75 12.18 0.78
N ASN A 78 3.88 12.25 0.08
CA ASN A 78 4.78 13.41 0.09
C ASN A 78 4.34 14.52 -0.88
N SER A 79 3.37 14.26 -1.75
CA SER A 79 2.82 15.28 -2.63
C SER A 79 2.04 16.30 -1.79
N ASN A 80 2.40 17.58 -1.93
CA ASN A 80 1.58 18.68 -1.45
C ASN A 80 0.37 18.85 -2.40
N ASN A 81 -0.78 19.28 -1.87
CA ASN A 81 -2.00 19.58 -2.65
C ASN A 81 -1.69 20.60 -3.77
N ALA A 82 -1.21 20.12 -4.91
CA ALA A 82 -0.92 20.90 -6.11
C ALA A 82 -1.88 20.54 -7.26
N LYS A 83 -3.06 20.00 -6.93
CA LYS A 83 -4.21 20.03 -7.84
C LYS A 83 -5.06 21.25 -7.53
N THR A 84 -4.49 22.43 -7.80
CA THR A 84 -5.30 23.61 -8.08
C THR A 84 -6.14 23.28 -9.31
N ALA A 85 -7.45 23.50 -9.19
CA ALA A 85 -8.45 23.37 -10.23
C ALA A 85 -7.92 23.77 -11.62
N GLN A 86 -7.94 22.84 -12.57
CA GLN A 86 -8.04 23.21 -13.98
C GLN A 86 -9.53 23.16 -14.34
N LYS A 87 -10.03 24.38 -14.57
CA LYS A 87 -11.35 24.75 -15.11
C LYS A 87 -11.66 24.03 -16.42
#